data_AF-A0A7S2X401-F1
#
_entry.id   AF-A0A7S2X401-F1
#
_cell.length_a   1.000
_cell.length_b   1.000
_cell.length_c   1.000
_cell.angle_alpha   90.00
_cell.angle_beta   90.00
_cell.angle_gamma   90.00
#
_symmetry.space_group_name_H-M   'P 1'
#
loop_
_entity.id
_entity.type
_entity.pdbx_description
1 polymer ?
#
loop_
_entity_poly.entity_id
_entity_poly.type
_entity_poly.pdbx_seq_one_letter_code
_entity_poly.pdbx_strand_id
1 'polypeptide(L)'
;FKWASAMVTLAEREVEGKRVGGSKMNVNKGLIKEHEEKCFKNILKLRPSALQGLGKHCDKELAAFHIYTIEDLGTWRYAKWASAITVCAGLETKNVDDHK
;
A
#
# COMPACT_ATOMS: atom_id res chain seq x y z
N PHE A 1 -3.74 2.32 -0.87
CA PHE A 1 -2.63 2.33 -1.85
C PHE A 1 -1.25 2.54 -1.22
N LYS A 2 -0.92 3.70 -0.60
CA LYS A 2 0.44 3.99 -0.08
C LYS A 2 1.01 2.90 0.84
N TRP A 3 0.21 2.35 1.75
CA TRP A 3 0.60 1.19 2.57
C TRP A 3 0.98 -0.04 1.74
N ALA A 4 0.13 -0.46 0.81
CA ALA A 4 0.39 -1.58 -0.08
C ALA A 4 1.69 -1.36 -0.90
N SER A 5 1.88 -0.15 -1.44
CA SER A 5 3.10 0.19 -2.17
C SER A 5 4.35 0.08 -1.30
N ALA A 6 4.30 0.56 -0.05
CA ALA A 6 5.42 0.46 0.88
C ALA A 6 5.71 -1.01 1.26
N MET A 7 4.67 -1.82 1.48
CA MET A 7 4.82 -3.25 1.77
C MET A 7 5.49 -4.00 0.61
N VAL A 8 5.13 -3.70 -0.65
CA VAL A 8 5.78 -4.28 -1.84
C VAL A 8 7.28 -3.99 -1.81
N THR A 9 7.67 -2.73 -1.63
CA THR A 9 9.09 -2.34 -1.56
C THR A 9 9.84 -2.99 -0.40
N LEU A 10 9.22 -3.09 0.78
CA LEU A 10 9.86 -3.68 1.96
C LEU A 10 9.96 -5.22 1.86
N ALA A 11 9.03 -5.88 1.16
CA ALA A 11 9.07 -7.33 0.96
C ALA A 11 10.33 -7.80 0.21
N GLU A 12 10.87 -6.96 -0.68
CA GLU A 12 12.15 -7.25 -1.38
C GLU A 12 13.33 -7.37 -0.42
N ARG A 13 13.27 -6.71 0.73
CA ARG A 13 14.33 -6.71 1.75
C ARG A 13 14.12 -7.77 2.82
N GLU A 14 13.01 -8.50 2.76
CA GLU A 14 12.70 -9.54 3.71
C GLU A 14 13.48 -10.82 3.42
N VAL A 15 14.29 -11.25 4.39
CA VAL A 15 15.01 -12.52 4.36
C VAL A 15 14.22 -13.57 5.14
N GLU A 16 13.93 -14.68 4.49
CA GLU A 16 13.14 -15.76 5.07
C GLU A 16 13.79 -16.33 6.33
N GLY A 17 12.99 -16.55 7.39
CA GLY A 17 13.47 -17.09 8.66
C GLY A 17 14.41 -16.19 9.45
N LYS A 18 14.70 -14.96 9.00
CA LYS A 18 15.61 -14.02 9.69
C LYS A 18 14.89 -12.93 10.50
N ARG A 19 13.56 -12.99 10.63
CA ARG A 19 12.82 -12.09 11.51
C ARG A 19 13.06 -12.48 12.97
N VAL A 20 13.62 -11.57 13.75
CA VAL A 20 13.84 -11.76 15.19
C VAL A 20 12.48 -11.85 15.91
N GLY A 21 12.26 -12.89 16.71
CA GLY A 21 11.05 -13.06 17.52
C GLY A 21 10.85 -11.85 18.45
N GLY A 22 9.61 -11.35 18.55
CA GLY A 22 9.31 -10.11 19.30
C GLY A 22 9.50 -8.80 18.53
N SER A 23 9.96 -8.85 17.27
CA SER A 23 10.05 -7.64 16.43
C SER A 23 8.66 -7.07 16.12
N LYS A 24 8.39 -5.85 16.59
CA LYS A 24 7.19 -5.06 16.25
C LYS A 24 7.22 -4.70 14.77
N MET A 25 6.09 -4.85 14.07
CA MET A 25 5.98 -4.43 12.66
C MET A 25 5.55 -2.96 12.57
N ASN A 26 6.20 -2.20 11.69
CA ASN A 26 5.91 -0.78 11.49
C ASN A 26 4.54 -0.52 10.81
N VAL A 27 3.90 -1.56 10.28
CA VAL A 27 2.57 -1.49 9.64
C VAL A 27 1.45 -2.03 10.53
N ASN A 28 1.65 -2.15 11.86
CA ASN A 28 0.65 -2.69 12.79
C ASN A 28 -0.73 -1.97 12.74
N LYS A 29 -0.81 -0.73 12.21
CA LYS A 29 -2.09 -0.01 11.99
C LYS A 29 -2.52 0.05 10.52
N GLY A 30 -1.86 -0.72 9.66
CA GLY A 30 -2.15 -0.83 8.23
C GLY A 30 -2.90 -2.11 7.88
N LEU A 31 -2.95 -3.09 8.79
CA LEU A 31 -3.57 -4.40 8.61
C LEU A 31 -4.69 -4.60 9.64
N ILE A 32 -5.62 -5.50 9.33
CA ILE A 32 -6.54 -6.02 10.33
C ILE A 32 -5.80 -6.93 11.32
N LYS A 33 -6.29 -7.01 12.56
CA LYS A 33 -5.66 -7.74 13.68
C LYS A 33 -5.26 -9.18 13.33
N GLU A 34 -6.05 -9.86 12.51
CA GLU A 34 -5.80 -11.23 12.05
C GLU A 34 -4.52 -11.41 11.22
N HIS A 35 -3.91 -10.32 10.73
CA HIS A 35 -2.80 -10.37 9.78
C HIS A 35 -1.56 -9.59 10.22
N GLU A 36 -1.58 -8.93 11.38
CA GLU A 36 -0.47 -8.11 11.89
C GLU A 36 0.84 -8.89 12.13
N GLU A 37 0.75 -10.21 12.36
CA GLU A 37 1.93 -11.05 12.66
C GLU A 37 2.58 -11.67 11.41
N LYS A 38 1.92 -11.61 10.24
CA LYS A 38 2.42 -12.22 9.00
C LYS A 38 3.65 -11.48 8.47
N CYS A 39 4.54 -12.18 7.78
CA CYS A 39 5.67 -11.55 7.08
C CYS A 39 5.19 -10.77 5.83
N PHE A 40 5.96 -9.80 5.33
CA PHE A 40 5.52 -8.97 4.20
C PHE A 40 5.19 -9.82 2.97
N LYS A 41 6.03 -10.79 2.61
CA LYS A 41 5.78 -11.71 1.49
C LYS A 41 4.47 -12.49 1.61
N ASN A 42 4.03 -12.80 2.84
CA ASN A 42 2.74 -13.45 3.08
C ASN A 42 1.57 -12.44 3.05
N ILE A 43 1.78 -11.22 3.55
CA ILE A 43 0.79 -10.14 3.49
C ILE A 43 0.47 -9.79 2.03
N LEU A 44 1.47 -9.72 1.16
CA LEU A 44 1.30 -9.36 -0.25
C LEU A 44 0.31 -10.25 -1.00
N LYS A 45 0.20 -11.53 -0.60
CA LYS A 45 -0.71 -12.52 -1.20
C LYS A 45 -2.15 -12.43 -0.68
N LEU A 46 -2.42 -11.60 0.32
CA LEU A 46 -3.76 -11.43 0.89
C LEU A 46 -4.61 -10.51 0.01
N ARG A 47 -5.93 -10.60 0.17
CA ARG A 47 -6.88 -9.72 -0.51
C ARG A 47 -6.84 -8.29 0.05
N PRO A 48 -7.24 -7.26 -0.70
CA PRO A 48 -7.25 -5.87 -0.24
C PRO A 48 -7.97 -5.64 1.10
N SER A 49 -9.03 -6.38 1.41
CA SER A 49 -9.76 -6.29 2.70
C SER A 49 -8.92 -6.64 3.93
N ALA A 50 -7.73 -7.22 3.76
CA ALA A 50 -6.76 -7.43 4.84
C ALA A 50 -6.14 -6.10 5.32
N LEU A 51 -6.22 -5.03 4.52
CA LEU A 51 -5.81 -3.69 4.91
C LEU A 51 -6.88 -3.03 5.77
N GLN A 52 -6.45 -2.30 6.79
CA GLN A 52 -7.36 -1.56 7.64
C GLN A 52 -8.09 -0.47 6.84
N GLY A 53 -9.40 -0.33 7.07
CA GLY A 53 -10.26 0.62 6.37
C GLY A 53 -10.86 0.11 5.05
N LEU A 54 -10.53 -1.10 4.60
CA LEU A 54 -11.16 -1.75 3.46
C LEU A 54 -12.08 -2.88 3.92
N GLY A 55 -13.37 -2.77 3.63
CA GLY A 55 -14.35 -3.82 3.91
C GLY A 55 -14.27 -4.97 2.90
N LYS A 56 -14.90 -6.12 3.22
CA LYS A 56 -14.94 -7.29 2.31
C LYS A 56 -15.58 -6.99 0.95
N HIS A 57 -16.47 -6.00 0.87
CA HIS A 57 -17.08 -5.59 -0.40
C HIS A 57 -16.05 -5.01 -1.37
N CYS A 58 -15.00 -4.33 -0.86
CA CYS A 58 -13.96 -3.73 -1.67
C CYS A 58 -13.20 -4.76 -2.50
N ASP A 59 -13.07 -6.01 -2.02
CA ASP A 59 -12.39 -7.06 -2.79
C ASP A 59 -13.11 -7.36 -4.12
N LYS A 60 -14.45 -7.31 -4.13
CA LYS A 60 -15.25 -7.55 -5.34
C LYS A 60 -15.11 -6.37 -6.30
N GLU A 61 -15.14 -5.15 -5.77
CA GLU A 61 -15.03 -3.92 -6.56
C GLU A 61 -13.63 -3.79 -7.17
N LEU A 62 -12.59 -4.08 -6.41
CA LEU A 62 -11.19 -4.05 -6.86
C LEU A 62 -10.88 -5.17 -7.86
N ALA A 63 -11.51 -6.34 -7.72
CA ALA A 63 -11.37 -7.41 -8.70
C ALA A 63 -11.83 -7.00 -10.12
N ALA A 64 -12.80 -6.09 -10.25
CA ALA A 64 -13.21 -5.54 -11.54
C ALA A 64 -12.08 -4.77 -12.26
N PHE A 65 -11.07 -4.32 -11.51
CA PHE A 65 -9.86 -3.67 -12.03
C PHE A 65 -8.65 -4.62 -12.09
N HIS A 66 -8.88 -5.94 -11.98
CA HIS A 66 -7.85 -6.99 -11.88
C HIS A 66 -6.94 -6.86 -10.66
N ILE A 67 -7.46 -6.31 -9.55
CA ILE A 67 -6.73 -6.19 -8.28
C ILE A 67 -7.29 -7.24 -7.32
N TYR A 68 -6.57 -8.35 -7.17
CA TYR A 68 -7.00 -9.47 -6.32
C TYR A 68 -6.24 -9.51 -5.00
N THR A 69 -5.04 -8.95 -4.98
CA THR A 69 -4.11 -9.01 -3.85
C THR A 69 -3.61 -7.63 -3.43
N ILE A 70 -3.01 -7.57 -2.24
CA ILE A 70 -2.30 -6.37 -1.76
C ILE A 70 -1.13 -6.04 -2.70
N GLU A 71 -0.46 -7.05 -3.27
CA GLU A 71 0.58 -6.85 -4.28
C GLU A 71 0.05 -6.17 -5.54
N ASP A 72 -1.07 -6.63 -6.08
CA ASP A 72 -1.71 -5.99 -7.24
C ASP A 72 -2.04 -4.53 -6.93
N LEU A 73 -2.61 -4.27 -5.75
CA LEU A 73 -2.93 -2.91 -5.32
C LEU A 73 -1.67 -2.05 -5.16
N GLY A 74 -0.60 -2.59 -4.56
CA GLY A 74 0.66 -1.88 -4.32
C GLY A 74 1.44 -1.59 -5.61
N THR A 75 1.26 -2.41 -6.64
CA THR A 75 1.92 -2.25 -7.94
C THR A 75 1.07 -1.50 -8.97
N TRP A 76 -0.20 -1.23 -8.67
CA TRP A 76 -1.17 -0.66 -9.59
C TRP A 76 -0.78 0.71 -10.16
N ARG A 77 -0.60 0.78 -11.50
CA ARG A 77 -0.10 1.97 -12.20
C ARG A 77 -0.97 3.21 -12.01
N TYR A 78 -2.29 3.06 -12.01
CA TYR A 78 -3.19 4.21 -11.93
C TYR A 78 -3.15 4.87 -10.55
N ALA A 79 -3.04 4.08 -9.49
CA ALA A 79 -2.86 4.62 -8.15
C ALA A 79 -1.47 5.26 -7.95
N LYS A 80 -0.42 4.73 -8.60
CA LYS A 80 0.90 5.37 -8.64
C LYS A 80 0.82 6.74 -9.32
N TRP A 81 0.20 6.83 -10.49
CA TRP A 81 0.02 8.11 -11.20
C TRP A 81 -0.83 9.09 -10.41
N ALA A 82 -1.97 8.65 -9.86
CA ALA A 82 -2.81 9.51 -9.01
C ALA A 82 -2.03 10.05 -7.81
N SER A 83 -1.24 9.20 -7.13
CA SER A 83 -0.39 9.65 -6.03
C SER A 83 0.67 10.65 -6.47
N ALA A 84 1.29 10.47 -7.64
CA ALA A 84 2.27 11.42 -8.18
C ALA A 84 1.61 12.77 -8.52
N ILE A 85 0.43 12.76 -9.17
CA ILE A 85 -0.34 13.96 -9.50
C ILE A 85 -0.66 14.76 -8.22
N THR A 86 -1.08 14.10 -7.14
CA THR A 86 -1.35 14.80 -5.86
C THR A 86 -0.11 15.47 -5.26
N VAL A 87 1.09 14.92 -5.51
CA VAL A 87 2.35 15.54 -5.07
C VAL A 87 2.66 16.74 -5.95
N CYS A 88 2.57 16.60 -7.28
CA CYS A 88 2.79 17.70 -8.22
C CYS A 88 1.86 18.87 -7.95
N ALA A 89 0.57 18.62 -7.74
CA ALA A 89 -0.42 19.66 -7.43
C ALA A 89 -0.05 20.48 -6.17
N GLY A 90 0.59 19.87 -5.17
CA GLY A 90 1.07 20.59 -3.99
C GLY A 90 2.32 21.43 -4.22
N LEU A 91 3.02 21.22 -5.34
CA LEU A 91 4.23 21.95 -5.75
C LEU A 91 3.93 23.02 -6.80
N GLU A 92 2.71 23.07 -7.33
CA GLU A 92 2.27 24.14 -8.22
C GLU A 92 2.32 25.47 -7.44
N THR A 93 3.32 26.30 -7.74
CA THR A 93 3.33 27.71 -7.32
C THR A 93 2.17 28.43 -7.99
N LYS A 94 1.46 29.30 -7.25
CA LYS A 94 0.58 30.30 -7.88
C LYS A 94 1.38 31.04 -8.96
N ASN A 95 0.72 31.30 -10.09
CA ASN A 95 1.30 31.79 -11.34
C ASN A 95 2.58 32.62 -11.18
N VAL A 96 3.55 32.38 -12.07
CA VAL A 96 4.79 33.15 -12.20
C VAL A 96 4.54 34.65 -12.49
N ASP A 97 3.29 35.03 -12.73
CA ASP A 97 2.81 36.39 -12.97
C ASP A 97 2.54 37.21 -11.70
N ASP A 98 2.55 36.61 -10.50
CA ASP A 98 2.34 37.31 -9.22
C ASP A 98 3.58 38.14 -8.76
N HIS A 99 4.58 38.31 -9.62
CA HIS A 99 5.81 39.09 -9.37
C HIS A 99 5.92 40.39 -10.19
N LYS A 100 4.81 40.99 -10.63
CA LYS A 100 4.80 42.34 -11.20
C LYS A 100 4.23 43.40 -10.25
#